data_AF-A0A7C5GMQ4-F1
#
_entry.id   AF-A0A7C5GMQ4-F1
#
_cell.length_a   1.000
_cell.length_b   1.000
_cell.length_c   1.000
_cell.angle_alpha   90.00
_cell.angle_beta   90.00
_cell.angle_gamma   90.00
#
_symmetry.space_group_name_H-M   'P 1'
#
loop_
_entity.id
_entity.type
_entity.pdbx_description
1 polymer ?
#
loop_
_entity_poly.entity_id
_entity_poly.type
_entity_poly.pdbx_seq_one_letter_code
_entity_poly.pdbx_strand_id
1 'polypeptide(L)'
;MNREEQQSQIRQLIARGKEQGYLTYAEVNDHLPSDIVDPEQIEEIISMINDMGIVVHETAPDVDTLLLQEGSVATDEDVAEEAAAALAPADAEFGRTTDPVRMYMREMGSVELLTRDGEIEIAKRIEEGLRQAREALAHYPNSAARLLREYERYRAGEIKLSDLINGFAEEDDAQPEAAAKGAGDDEEEVIDKGPDPEEAVRRFERLKELHQKRAALRKGTKGVKIKQELVDVFMSFKLLPILVDAMAQELRDTVDRIRAQERIIMGICVDRAKMPRKEFITSFPDNETDPRWLENQIKAGKPWSKVLEEHAEEIRRAQKRLINIQQETGLSIAEIKEINRKVSIGEAKARRAKKEMVEANLRLVISIAKK
;
A
#
# COMPACT_ATOMS: atom_id res chain seq x y z
N MET A 1 -26.78 -17.17 -19.88
CA MET A 1 -27.41 -18.49 -19.69
C MET A 1 -27.20 -18.90 -18.25
N ASN A 2 -28.21 -19.51 -17.62
CA ASN A 2 -28.17 -19.77 -16.19
C ASN A 2 -27.18 -20.91 -15.89
N ARG A 3 -26.35 -20.76 -14.86
CA ARG A 3 -25.36 -21.76 -14.42
C ARG A 3 -26.01 -23.13 -14.10
N GLU A 4 -27.29 -23.12 -13.73
CA GLU A 4 -28.13 -24.31 -13.54
C GLU A 4 -28.51 -25.02 -14.85
N GLU A 5 -28.67 -24.29 -15.96
CA GLU A 5 -28.95 -24.86 -17.28
C GLU A 5 -27.71 -25.60 -17.83
N GLN A 6 -26.52 -25.04 -17.60
CA GLN A 6 -25.24 -25.67 -17.97
C GLN A 6 -25.04 -27.01 -17.23
N GLN A 7 -25.34 -27.05 -15.93
CA GLN A 7 -25.27 -28.28 -15.14
C GLN A 7 -26.31 -29.31 -15.58
N SER A 8 -27.49 -28.87 -16.03
CA SER A 8 -28.53 -29.79 -16.54
C SER A 8 -28.12 -30.44 -17.85
N GLN A 9 -27.49 -29.69 -18.77
CA GLN A 9 -27.06 -30.20 -20.08
C GLN A 9 -25.89 -31.20 -19.97
N ILE A 10 -24.88 -30.90 -19.15
CA ILE A 10 -23.76 -31.81 -18.92
C ILE A 10 -24.22 -33.10 -18.22
N ARG A 11 -25.15 -33.02 -17.27
CA ARG A 11 -25.75 -34.21 -16.64
C ARG A 11 -26.51 -35.08 -17.63
N GLN A 12 -27.25 -34.47 -18.56
CA GLN A 12 -27.97 -35.21 -19.60
C GLN A 12 -27.00 -35.92 -20.57
N LEU A 13 -25.88 -35.29 -20.92
CA LEU A 13 -24.85 -35.89 -21.77
C LEU A 13 -24.22 -37.13 -21.10
N ILE A 14 -23.89 -37.04 -19.80
CA ILE A 14 -23.32 -38.16 -19.04
C ILE A 14 -24.32 -39.31 -18.89
N ALA A 15 -25.60 -39.01 -18.63
CA ALA A 15 -26.65 -40.03 -18.54
C ALA A 15 -26.80 -40.80 -19.87
N ARG A 16 -26.80 -40.07 -21.00
CA ARG A 16 -26.90 -40.66 -22.33
C ARG A 16 -25.67 -41.48 -22.70
N GLY A 17 -24.47 -41.00 -22.36
CA GLY A 17 -23.22 -41.74 -22.57
C GLY A 17 -23.13 -43.01 -21.75
N LYS A 18 -23.71 -43.04 -20.54
CA LYS A 18 -23.80 -44.26 -19.72
C LYS A 18 -24.82 -45.27 -20.26
N GLU A 19 -25.96 -44.82 -20.78
CA GLU A 19 -26.95 -45.71 -21.41
C GLU A 19 -26.43 -46.35 -22.70
N GLN A 20 -25.66 -45.58 -23.49
CA GLN A 20 -25.15 -46.02 -24.78
C GLN A 20 -23.79 -46.72 -24.70
N GLY A 21 -23.05 -46.53 -23.60
CA GLY A 21 -21.70 -47.08 -23.41
C GLY A 21 -20.61 -46.32 -24.18
N TYR A 22 -20.96 -45.31 -24.98
CA TYR A 22 -20.05 -44.45 -25.72
C TYR A 22 -20.66 -43.06 -25.93
N LEU A 23 -19.82 -42.09 -26.27
CA LEU A 23 -20.23 -40.76 -26.76
C LEU A 23 -19.42 -40.40 -28.02
N THR A 24 -19.98 -39.55 -28.89
CA THR A 24 -19.22 -39.02 -30.03
C THR A 24 -18.70 -37.60 -29.79
N TYR A 25 -17.60 -37.23 -30.44
CA TYR A 25 -17.06 -35.85 -30.38
C TYR A 25 -18.10 -34.80 -30.79
N ALA A 26 -18.95 -35.12 -31.77
CA ALA A 26 -20.03 -34.23 -32.20
C ALA A 26 -21.08 -34.02 -31.11
N GLU A 27 -21.48 -35.09 -30.41
CA GLU A 27 -22.47 -35.01 -29.33
C GLU A 27 -21.94 -34.25 -28.11
N VAL A 28 -20.66 -34.43 -27.78
CA VAL A 28 -19.98 -33.65 -26.73
C VAL A 28 -19.94 -32.17 -27.11
N ASN A 29 -19.57 -31.84 -28.34
CA ASN A 29 -19.48 -30.45 -28.80
C ASN A 29 -20.85 -29.76 -28.92
N ASP A 30 -21.91 -30.49 -29.32
CA ASP A 30 -23.27 -29.95 -29.43
C ASP A 30 -23.93 -29.66 -28.08
N HIS A 31 -23.48 -30.32 -27.01
CA HIS A 31 -24.02 -30.17 -25.65
C HIS A 31 -23.13 -29.30 -24.76
N LEU A 32 -21.98 -28.85 -25.28
CA LEU A 32 -21.14 -27.85 -24.64
C LEU A 32 -21.65 -26.43 -24.96
N PRO A 33 -21.66 -25.51 -23.98
CA PRO A 33 -22.01 -24.11 -24.24
C PRO A 33 -21.05 -23.49 -25.26
N SER A 34 -21.58 -22.62 -26.12
CA SER A 34 -20.79 -21.85 -27.11
C SER A 34 -19.72 -20.91 -26.51
N ASP A 35 -19.63 -20.81 -25.19
CA ASP A 35 -18.57 -20.09 -24.46
C ASP A 35 -17.28 -20.92 -24.28
N ILE A 36 -17.34 -22.26 -24.44
CA ILE A 36 -16.17 -23.16 -24.40
C ILE A 36 -15.74 -23.43 -25.84
N VAL A 37 -14.89 -22.56 -26.38
CA VAL A 37 -14.40 -22.64 -27.77
C VAL A 37 -12.94 -23.12 -27.84
N ASP A 38 -12.27 -23.23 -26.69
CA ASP A 38 -10.85 -23.55 -26.61
C ASP A 38 -10.62 -25.08 -26.74
N PRO A 39 -9.90 -25.58 -27.77
CA PRO A 39 -9.69 -27.01 -28.00
C PRO A 39 -9.04 -27.76 -26.83
N GLU A 40 -8.19 -27.08 -26.04
CA GLU A 40 -7.53 -27.65 -24.86
C GLU A 40 -8.53 -27.97 -23.73
N GLN A 41 -9.54 -27.11 -23.52
CA GLN A 41 -10.59 -27.36 -22.53
C GLN A 41 -11.51 -28.51 -22.96
N ILE A 42 -11.72 -28.67 -24.27
CA ILE A 42 -12.49 -29.79 -24.83
C ILE A 42 -11.74 -31.10 -24.59
N GLU A 43 -10.42 -31.13 -24.79
CA GLU A 43 -9.58 -32.31 -24.49
C GLU A 43 -9.60 -32.67 -22.99
N GLU A 44 -9.54 -31.68 -22.09
CA GLU A 44 -9.66 -31.91 -20.64
C GLU A 44 -11.03 -32.50 -20.25
N ILE A 45 -12.12 -32.00 -20.85
CA ILE A 45 -13.47 -32.54 -20.65
C ILE A 45 -13.56 -33.99 -21.14
N ILE A 46 -12.97 -34.30 -22.30
CA ILE A 46 -12.93 -35.66 -22.84
C ILE A 46 -12.12 -36.58 -21.95
N SER A 47 -11.00 -36.11 -21.38
CA SER A 47 -10.23 -36.88 -20.41
C SER A 47 -11.06 -37.18 -19.15
N MET A 48 -11.79 -36.20 -18.61
CA MET A 48 -12.68 -36.39 -17.46
C MET A 48 -13.81 -37.40 -17.75
N ILE A 49 -14.39 -37.37 -18.96
CA ILE A 49 -15.44 -38.32 -19.36
C ILE A 49 -14.88 -39.74 -19.51
N ASN A 50 -13.68 -39.89 -20.05
CA ASN A 50 -12.98 -41.18 -20.13
C ASN A 50 -12.64 -41.74 -18.74
N ASP A 51 -12.25 -40.90 -17.78
CA ASP A 51 -11.98 -41.30 -16.39
C ASP A 51 -13.26 -41.79 -15.68
N MET A 52 -14.44 -41.31 -16.11
CA MET A 52 -15.75 -41.79 -15.66
C MET A 52 -16.21 -43.10 -16.34
N GLY A 53 -15.38 -43.68 -17.21
CA GLY A 53 -15.61 -44.97 -17.86
C GLY A 53 -16.45 -44.93 -19.15
N ILE A 54 -16.66 -43.75 -19.74
CA ILE A 54 -17.39 -43.59 -21.01
C ILE A 54 -16.36 -43.28 -22.10
N VAL A 55 -16.26 -44.15 -23.11
CA VAL A 55 -15.29 -43.96 -24.20
C VAL A 55 -15.86 -42.99 -25.24
N VAL A 56 -15.10 -41.93 -25.56
CA VAL A 56 -15.48 -40.96 -26.59
C VAL A 56 -14.85 -41.33 -27.94
N HIS A 57 -15.67 -41.55 -28.98
CA HIS A 57 -15.25 -41.91 -30.33
C HIS A 57 -15.48 -40.77 -31.35
N GLU A 58 -14.64 -40.66 -32.37
CA GLU A 58 -14.83 -39.66 -33.45
C GLU A 58 -16.05 -39.99 -34.34
N THR A 59 -16.37 -41.27 -34.51
CA THR A 59 -17.53 -41.77 -35.26
C THR A 59 -18.20 -42.90 -34.49
N ALA A 60 -19.52 -43.00 -34.54
CA ALA A 60 -20.27 -44.05 -33.84
C ALA A 60 -19.73 -45.45 -34.20
N PRO A 61 -19.35 -46.28 -33.20
CA PRO A 61 -18.82 -47.61 -33.44
C PRO A 61 -19.90 -48.56 -33.99
N ASP A 62 -19.47 -49.57 -34.74
CA ASP A 62 -20.36 -50.57 -35.36
C ASP A 62 -20.88 -51.57 -34.30
N VAL A 63 -22.03 -52.20 -34.55
CA VAL A 63 -22.75 -53.01 -33.54
C VAL A 63 -21.89 -54.18 -32.99
N ASP A 64 -21.01 -54.73 -33.84
CA ASP A 64 -20.09 -55.80 -33.45
C ASP A 64 -18.97 -55.34 -32.50
N THR A 65 -18.57 -54.06 -32.54
CA THR A 65 -17.56 -53.50 -31.62
C THR A 65 -18.11 -53.21 -30.23
N LEU A 66 -19.40 -52.88 -30.13
CA LEU A 66 -20.09 -52.65 -28.85
C LEU A 66 -20.29 -53.95 -28.07
N LEU A 67 -20.60 -55.06 -28.76
CA LEU A 67 -20.80 -56.38 -28.16
C LEU A 67 -19.51 -57.00 -27.58
N LEU A 68 -18.34 -56.61 -28.10
CA LEU A 68 -17.04 -57.06 -27.59
C LEU A 68 -16.59 -56.30 -26.32
N GLN A 69 -17.25 -55.19 -26.00
CA GLN A 69 -16.98 -54.33 -24.85
C GLN A 69 -17.99 -54.50 -23.70
N GLU A 70 -18.97 -55.41 -23.80
CA GLU A 70 -19.89 -55.78 -22.70
C GLU A 70 -19.18 -56.58 -21.59
N GLY A 71 -18.13 -55.98 -21.02
CA GLY A 71 -17.32 -56.53 -19.96
C GLY A 71 -17.07 -55.53 -18.83
N SER A 72 -17.92 -54.53 -18.62
CA SER A 72 -17.91 -53.67 -17.41
C SER A 72 -19.07 -52.67 -17.33
N VAL A 73 -20.32 -53.09 -17.57
CA VAL A 73 -21.47 -52.24 -17.23
C VAL A 73 -21.86 -52.52 -15.78
N ALA A 74 -21.15 -51.90 -14.84
CA ALA A 74 -21.61 -51.81 -13.46
C ALA A 74 -22.74 -50.77 -13.41
N THR A 75 -23.97 -51.24 -13.24
CA THR A 75 -25.11 -50.42 -12.85
C THR A 75 -24.94 -50.01 -11.40
N ASP A 76 -24.27 -48.89 -11.14
CA ASP A 76 -24.26 -48.25 -9.81
C ASP A 76 -24.78 -46.82 -9.93
N GLU A 77 -25.97 -46.59 -9.36
CA GLU A 77 -26.57 -45.27 -9.14
C GLU A 77 -25.72 -44.37 -8.21
N ASP A 78 -24.76 -44.93 -7.47
CA ASP A 78 -23.92 -44.21 -6.51
C ASP A 78 -22.80 -43.35 -7.15
N VAL A 79 -22.45 -43.56 -8.42
CA VAL A 79 -21.38 -42.78 -9.10
C VAL A 79 -21.86 -41.39 -9.56
N ALA A 80 -23.16 -41.16 -9.68
CA ALA A 80 -23.71 -39.88 -10.11
C ALA A 80 -23.56 -38.77 -9.05
N GLU A 81 -23.63 -39.13 -7.77
CA GLU A 81 -23.42 -38.20 -6.65
C GLU A 81 -21.93 -37.90 -6.44
N GLU A 82 -21.06 -38.89 -6.66
CA GLU A 82 -19.60 -38.74 -6.62
C GLU A 82 -19.08 -37.89 -7.81
N ALA A 83 -19.66 -38.04 -9.00
CA ALA A 83 -19.35 -37.20 -10.16
C ALA A 83 -19.82 -35.74 -9.98
N ALA A 84 -20.98 -35.52 -9.37
CA ALA A 84 -21.45 -34.17 -9.03
C ALA A 84 -20.56 -33.51 -7.96
N ALA A 85 -20.03 -34.29 -7.01
CA ALA A 85 -19.09 -33.83 -6.00
C ALA A 85 -17.67 -33.57 -6.56
N ALA A 86 -17.24 -34.32 -7.59
CA ALA A 86 -15.97 -34.11 -8.31
C ALA A 86 -16.00 -32.91 -9.27
N LEU A 87 -17.18 -32.55 -9.79
CA LEU A 87 -17.37 -31.36 -10.64
C LEU A 87 -17.37 -30.04 -9.85
N ALA A 88 -17.72 -30.05 -8.56
CA ALA A 88 -17.73 -28.85 -7.71
C ALA A 88 -16.35 -28.16 -7.53
N PRO A 89 -15.22 -28.88 -7.36
CA PRO A 89 -13.89 -28.28 -7.38
C PRO A 89 -13.37 -27.96 -8.78
N ALA A 90 -13.76 -28.72 -9.81
CA ALA A 90 -13.40 -28.43 -11.21
C ALA A 90 -14.01 -27.11 -11.70
N ASP A 91 -15.19 -26.73 -11.20
CA ASP A 91 -15.88 -25.45 -11.48
C ASP A 91 -15.08 -24.21 -10.98
N ALA A 92 -14.15 -24.39 -10.03
CA ALA A 92 -13.21 -23.35 -9.60
C ALA A 92 -11.92 -23.28 -10.45
N GLU A 93 -11.68 -24.32 -11.26
CA GLU A 93 -10.48 -24.51 -12.08
C GLU A 93 -10.74 -24.18 -13.56
N PHE A 94 -11.98 -24.32 -14.04
CA PHE A 94 -12.42 -23.95 -15.40
C PHE A 94 -12.20 -22.47 -15.78
N GLY A 95 -11.93 -21.60 -14.81
CA GLY A 95 -11.55 -20.20 -15.03
C GLY A 95 -10.05 -19.90 -14.83
N ARG A 96 -9.24 -20.85 -14.36
CA ARG A 96 -7.81 -20.64 -14.07
C ARG A 96 -6.96 -20.96 -15.30
N THR A 97 -6.99 -20.07 -16.27
CA THR A 97 -6.02 -20.09 -17.37
C THR A 97 -4.61 -19.99 -16.78
N THR A 98 -3.70 -20.88 -17.17
CA THR A 98 -2.28 -20.80 -16.79
C THR A 98 -1.51 -19.72 -17.54
N ASP A 99 -2.11 -19.15 -18.61
CA ASP A 99 -1.55 -18.05 -19.38
C ASP A 99 -1.49 -16.74 -18.56
N PRO A 100 -0.29 -16.20 -18.28
CA PRO A 100 -0.12 -14.94 -17.57
C PRO A 100 -0.81 -13.74 -18.24
N VAL A 101 -0.93 -13.74 -19.57
CA VAL A 101 -1.58 -12.65 -20.32
C VAL A 101 -3.08 -12.65 -20.07
N ARG A 102 -3.71 -13.83 -20.11
CA ARG A 102 -5.15 -13.99 -19.84
C ARG A 102 -5.49 -13.74 -18.37
N MET A 103 -4.61 -14.13 -17.44
CA MET A 103 -4.71 -13.73 -16.03
C MET A 103 -4.72 -12.21 -15.87
N TYR A 104 -3.79 -11.51 -16.51
CA TYR A 104 -3.68 -10.05 -16.44
C TYR A 104 -4.88 -9.33 -17.09
N MET A 105 -5.36 -9.80 -18.25
CA MET A 105 -6.54 -9.24 -18.92
C MET A 105 -7.81 -9.39 -18.06
N ARG A 106 -7.96 -10.51 -17.34
CA ARG A 106 -9.05 -10.70 -16.39
C ARG A 106 -8.94 -9.76 -15.19
N GLU A 107 -7.75 -9.63 -14.61
CA GLU A 107 -7.52 -8.71 -13.48
C GLU A 107 -7.78 -7.25 -13.90
N MET A 108 -7.35 -6.84 -15.09
CA MET A 108 -7.63 -5.50 -15.64
C MET A 108 -9.10 -5.32 -16.07
N GLY A 109 -9.77 -6.41 -16.48
CA GLY A 109 -11.20 -6.42 -16.81
C GLY A 109 -12.10 -6.16 -15.59
N SER A 110 -11.60 -6.47 -14.39
CA SER A 110 -12.33 -6.27 -13.13
C SER A 110 -12.40 -4.80 -12.67
N VAL A 111 -11.51 -3.94 -13.16
CA VAL A 111 -11.45 -2.50 -12.82
C VAL A 111 -12.19 -1.70 -13.89
N GLU A 112 -13.14 -0.85 -13.45
CA GLU A 112 -13.90 0.03 -14.35
C GLU A 112 -13.02 1.17 -14.91
N LEU A 113 -13.38 1.66 -16.10
CA LEU A 113 -12.72 2.83 -16.70
C LEU A 113 -13.08 4.08 -15.91
N LEU A 114 -12.09 4.92 -15.62
CA LEU A 114 -12.32 6.19 -14.96
C LEU A 114 -12.91 7.22 -15.93
N THR A 115 -13.85 8.03 -15.43
CA THR A 115 -14.29 9.24 -16.11
C THR A 115 -13.33 10.39 -15.79
N ARG A 116 -13.34 11.45 -16.61
CA ARG A 116 -12.56 12.68 -16.36
C ARG A 116 -12.80 13.23 -14.94
N ASP A 117 -14.05 13.22 -14.47
CA ASP A 117 -14.39 13.71 -13.13
C ASP A 117 -13.83 12.80 -12.03
N GLY A 118 -13.85 11.48 -12.25
CA GLY A 118 -13.20 10.51 -11.36
C GLY A 118 -11.69 10.71 -11.29
N GLU A 119 -11.02 11.05 -12.41
CA GLU A 119 -9.58 11.30 -12.42
C GLU A 119 -9.23 12.54 -11.59
N ILE A 120 -10.05 13.59 -11.71
CA ILE A 120 -9.91 14.81 -10.92
C ILE A 120 -10.12 14.51 -9.43
N GLU A 121 -11.09 13.68 -9.07
CA GLU A 121 -11.31 13.30 -7.66
C GLU A 121 -10.13 12.51 -7.08
N ILE A 122 -9.57 11.56 -7.84
CA ILE A 122 -8.38 10.82 -7.43
C ILE A 122 -7.18 11.76 -7.29
N ALA A 123 -6.99 12.69 -8.23
CA ALA A 123 -5.92 13.70 -8.16
C ALA A 123 -6.03 14.55 -6.87
N LYS A 124 -7.25 15.04 -6.55
CA LYS A 124 -7.51 15.77 -5.30
C LYS A 124 -7.20 14.92 -4.07
N ARG A 125 -7.57 13.63 -4.06
CA ARG A 125 -7.26 12.70 -2.96
C ARG A 125 -5.75 12.48 -2.79
N ILE A 126 -5.01 12.40 -3.90
CA ILE A 126 -3.54 12.29 -3.88
C ILE A 126 -2.94 13.56 -3.26
N GLU A 127 -3.35 14.73 -3.75
CA GLU A 127 -2.86 16.02 -3.29
C GLU A 127 -3.16 16.24 -1.81
N GLU A 128 -4.38 15.94 -1.36
CA GLU A 128 -4.77 16.07 0.05
C GLU A 128 -3.93 15.16 0.96
N GLY A 129 -3.66 13.91 0.53
CA GLY A 129 -2.80 12.98 1.27
C GLY A 129 -1.36 13.45 1.37
N LEU A 130 -0.80 13.97 0.26
CA LEU A 130 0.54 14.55 0.25
C LEU A 130 0.63 15.83 1.09
N ARG A 131 -0.38 16.70 1.01
CA ARG A 131 -0.47 17.93 1.81
C ARG A 131 -0.52 17.59 3.31
N GLN A 132 -1.33 16.61 3.71
CA GLN A 132 -1.41 16.13 5.09
C GLN A 132 -0.06 15.60 5.59
N ALA A 133 0.65 14.82 4.77
CA ALA A 133 1.98 14.32 5.11
C ALA A 133 2.99 15.47 5.25
N ARG A 134 2.97 16.45 4.33
CA ARG A 134 3.86 17.62 4.35
C ARG A 134 3.61 18.51 5.58
N GLU A 135 2.35 18.75 5.91
CA GLU A 135 1.95 19.51 7.10
C GLU A 135 2.44 18.81 8.39
N ALA A 136 2.31 17.49 8.47
CA ALA A 136 2.86 16.72 9.59
C ALA A 136 4.39 16.84 9.66
N LEU A 137 5.09 16.73 8.53
CA LEU A 137 6.56 16.91 8.46
C LEU A 137 7.00 18.32 8.88
N ALA A 138 6.19 19.35 8.63
CA ALA A 138 6.50 20.73 9.01
C ALA A 138 6.59 20.89 10.54
N HIS A 139 5.83 20.10 11.31
CA HIS A 139 5.93 20.11 12.77
C HIS A 139 7.23 19.49 13.30
N TYR A 140 7.86 18.61 12.51
CA TYR A 140 9.13 17.97 12.85
C TYR A 140 10.31 18.93 12.60
N PRO A 141 11.06 19.35 13.64
CA PRO A 141 12.08 20.39 13.49
C PRO A 141 13.24 19.99 12.61
N ASN A 142 13.57 18.69 12.54
CA ASN A 142 14.66 18.21 11.69
C ASN A 142 14.31 18.35 10.20
N SER A 143 13.03 18.40 9.81
CA SER A 143 12.60 18.72 8.44
C SER A 143 13.05 20.13 8.05
N ALA A 144 12.78 21.13 8.91
CA ALA A 144 13.24 22.50 8.68
C ALA A 144 14.78 22.58 8.71
N ALA A 145 15.44 21.85 9.61
CA ALA A 145 16.90 21.78 9.64
C ALA A 145 17.47 21.15 8.36
N ARG A 146 16.84 20.10 7.82
CA ARG A 146 17.24 19.47 6.55
C ARG A 146 17.13 20.44 5.39
N LEU A 147 16.00 21.14 5.30
CA LEU A 147 15.76 22.16 4.27
C LEU A 147 16.80 23.29 4.35
N LEU A 148 17.14 23.75 5.54
CA LEU A 148 18.21 24.75 5.76
C LEU A 148 19.60 24.22 5.36
N ARG A 149 19.92 22.95 5.62
CA ARG A 149 21.19 22.33 5.18
C ARG A 149 21.30 22.29 3.66
N GLU A 150 20.24 21.90 2.95
CA GLU A 150 20.24 21.93 1.48
C GLU A 150 20.38 23.37 0.96
N TYR A 151 19.71 24.33 1.61
CA TYR A 151 19.87 25.74 1.23
C TYR A 151 21.30 26.26 1.42
N GLU A 152 22.01 25.81 2.46
CA GLU A 152 23.43 26.15 2.64
C GLU A 152 24.31 25.54 1.53
N ARG A 153 23.99 24.34 1.04
CA ARG A 153 24.66 23.74 -0.13
C ARG A 153 24.38 24.51 -1.43
N TYR A 154 23.15 25.01 -1.61
CA TYR A 154 22.82 25.94 -2.69
C TYR A 154 23.66 27.22 -2.59
N ARG A 155 23.75 27.82 -1.39
CA ARG A 155 24.58 29.02 -1.17
C ARG A 155 26.07 28.78 -1.41
N ALA A 156 26.55 27.56 -1.20
CA ALA A 156 27.91 27.14 -1.52
C ALA A 156 28.14 26.88 -3.01
N GLY A 157 27.08 26.88 -3.84
CA GLY A 157 27.14 26.59 -5.27
C GLY A 157 27.21 25.11 -5.63
N GLU A 158 26.90 24.20 -4.70
CA GLU A 158 26.95 22.75 -4.94
C GLU A 158 25.74 22.21 -5.71
N ILE A 159 24.58 22.83 -5.53
CA ILE A 159 23.29 22.42 -6.10
C ILE A 159 22.54 23.65 -6.63
N LYS A 160 21.60 23.45 -7.56
CA LYS A 160 20.77 24.54 -8.10
C LYS A 160 19.52 24.75 -7.24
N LEU A 161 18.95 25.95 -7.28
CA LEU A 161 17.72 26.25 -6.54
C LEU A 161 16.54 25.36 -6.98
N SER A 162 16.46 25.04 -8.27
CA SER A 162 15.48 24.13 -8.86
C SER A 162 15.58 22.68 -8.34
N ASP A 163 16.72 22.30 -7.74
CA ASP A 163 16.87 20.98 -7.12
C ASP A 163 16.20 20.94 -5.73
N LEU A 164 15.86 22.09 -5.14
CA LEU A 164 15.22 22.21 -3.81
C LEU A 164 13.73 22.53 -3.91
N ILE A 165 13.38 23.52 -4.73
CA ILE A 165 12.03 24.08 -4.82
C ILE A 165 11.60 24.31 -6.27
N ASN A 166 10.33 24.05 -6.55
CA ASN A 166 9.70 24.32 -7.84
C ASN A 166 8.98 25.69 -7.86
N GLY A 167 9.04 26.47 -6.77
CA GLY A 167 8.30 27.73 -6.61
C GLY A 167 7.70 27.86 -5.22
N PHE A 168 6.72 28.75 -5.09
CA PHE A 168 6.07 29.05 -3.82
C PHE A 168 4.55 28.95 -3.92
N ALA A 169 3.89 28.64 -2.80
CA ALA A 169 2.44 28.48 -2.73
C ALA A 169 1.67 29.77 -3.06
N GLU A 170 2.26 30.94 -2.79
CA GLU A 170 1.62 32.25 -3.04
C GLU A 170 1.65 32.67 -4.53
N GLU A 171 2.40 31.96 -5.38
CA GLU A 171 2.41 32.21 -6.84
C GLU A 171 1.14 31.68 -7.55
N ASP A 172 0.37 30.79 -6.91
CA ASP A 172 -0.89 30.27 -7.47
C ASP A 172 -2.07 31.24 -7.31
N ASP A 173 -2.04 32.15 -6.32
CA ASP A 173 -3.12 33.14 -6.11
C ASP A 173 -3.08 34.28 -7.15
N ALA A 174 -2.00 34.39 -7.93
CA ALA A 174 -1.82 35.39 -8.98
C ALA A 174 -2.10 34.86 -10.40
N GLN A 175 -2.46 33.59 -10.57
CA GLN A 175 -2.94 33.05 -11.86
C GLN A 175 -4.37 32.52 -11.72
N PRO A 176 -5.39 33.39 -11.88
CA PRO A 176 -6.72 32.91 -12.21
C PRO A 176 -6.71 32.35 -13.63
N GLU A 177 -7.17 31.11 -13.80
CA GLU A 177 -7.74 30.54 -15.02
C GLU A 177 -7.00 30.79 -16.36
N ALA A 178 -6.14 29.86 -16.78
CA ALA A 178 -5.80 29.67 -18.19
C ALA A 178 -5.97 28.21 -18.66
N ALA A 179 -6.83 27.44 -18.00
CA ALA A 179 -7.22 26.10 -18.45
C ALA A 179 -8.66 26.07 -18.98
N ALA A 180 -9.02 26.95 -19.94
CA ALA A 180 -10.10 26.72 -20.91
C ALA A 180 -10.34 27.91 -21.88
N LYS A 181 -9.46 28.14 -22.87
CA LYS A 181 -9.79 28.65 -24.23
C LYS A 181 -8.67 28.14 -25.15
N GLY A 182 -8.91 27.15 -26.00
CA GLY A 182 -9.53 27.33 -27.31
C GLY A 182 -8.41 27.31 -28.35
N ALA A 183 -8.47 26.37 -29.30
CA ALA A 183 -7.52 26.23 -30.39
C ALA A 183 -7.23 27.58 -31.05
N GLY A 184 -5.99 28.03 -30.93
CA GLY A 184 -5.48 29.29 -31.44
C GLY A 184 -3.97 29.28 -31.29
N ASP A 185 -3.32 29.25 -32.44
CA ASP A 185 -1.87 29.20 -32.66
C ASP A 185 -1.24 30.50 -32.12
N ASP A 186 -0.77 30.48 -30.87
CA ASP A 186 0.18 31.46 -30.32
C ASP A 186 1.00 30.74 -29.23
N GLU A 187 2.17 30.24 -29.64
CA GLU A 187 3.24 29.78 -28.76
C GLU A 187 3.79 30.98 -27.96
N GLU A 188 3.04 31.47 -26.97
CA GLU A 188 3.68 32.11 -25.83
C GLU A 188 4.34 31.00 -25.03
N GLU A 189 5.65 30.80 -25.25
CA GLU A 189 6.50 30.07 -24.32
C GLU A 189 6.23 30.62 -22.93
N VAL A 190 5.52 29.85 -22.11
CA VAL A 190 5.44 30.07 -20.67
C VAL A 190 6.88 29.93 -20.19
N ILE A 191 7.61 31.05 -20.16
CA ILE A 191 8.94 31.11 -19.59
C ILE A 191 8.74 30.66 -18.15
N ASP A 192 9.15 29.42 -17.88
CA ASP A 192 9.31 28.84 -16.56
C ASP A 192 10.28 29.76 -15.82
N LYS A 193 9.75 30.85 -15.25
CA LYS A 193 10.46 31.71 -14.33
C LYS A 193 10.65 30.85 -13.11
N GLY A 194 11.75 30.10 -13.13
CA GLY A 194 12.20 29.36 -11.97
C GLY A 194 12.17 30.25 -10.72
N PRO A 195 12.07 29.65 -9.54
CA PRO A 195 11.82 30.34 -8.28
C PRO A 195 12.67 31.61 -8.14
N ASP A 196 12.04 32.76 -7.88
CA ASP A 196 12.76 34.04 -7.71
C ASP A 196 13.84 33.87 -6.63
N PRO A 197 15.14 33.97 -6.99
CA PRO A 197 16.22 33.80 -6.05
C PRO A 197 16.16 34.78 -4.87
N GLU A 198 15.67 36.00 -5.08
CA GLU A 198 15.57 37.00 -4.01
C GLU A 198 14.48 36.63 -3.00
N GLU A 199 13.34 36.17 -3.49
CA GLU A 199 12.23 35.72 -2.65
C GLU A 199 12.59 34.44 -1.89
N ALA A 200 13.31 33.52 -2.54
CA ALA A 200 13.87 32.35 -1.89
C ALA A 200 14.77 32.75 -0.72
N VAL A 201 15.72 33.66 -0.93
CA VAL A 201 16.61 34.14 0.14
C VAL A 201 15.80 34.68 1.32
N ARG A 202 14.80 35.56 1.07
CA ARG A 202 13.93 36.11 2.12
C ARG A 202 13.21 35.03 2.93
N ARG A 203 12.59 34.06 2.26
CA ARG A 203 11.83 32.97 2.93
C ARG A 203 12.75 32.00 3.67
N PHE A 204 13.90 31.64 3.11
CA PHE A 204 14.88 30.78 3.78
C PHE A 204 15.53 31.47 5.00
N GLU A 205 15.80 32.78 4.92
CA GLU A 205 16.27 33.55 6.08
C GLU A 205 15.20 33.60 7.17
N ARG A 206 13.93 33.83 6.81
CA ARG A 206 12.82 33.77 7.75
C ARG A 206 12.69 32.40 8.41
N LEU A 207 12.82 31.32 7.63
CA LEU A 207 12.81 29.95 8.14
C LEU A 207 13.97 29.73 9.13
N LYS A 208 15.18 30.23 8.81
CA LYS A 208 16.36 30.14 9.67
C LYS A 208 16.15 30.85 11.00
N GLU A 209 15.62 32.07 10.98
CA GLU A 209 15.30 32.82 12.19
C GLU A 209 14.28 32.10 13.08
N LEU A 210 13.18 31.61 12.48
CA LEU A 210 12.13 30.91 13.22
C LEU A 210 12.65 29.59 13.81
N HIS A 211 13.48 28.86 13.07
CA HIS A 211 14.12 27.63 13.55
C HIS A 211 15.05 27.90 14.74
N GLN A 212 15.88 28.95 14.67
CA GLN A 212 16.75 29.36 15.77
C GLN A 212 15.96 29.85 16.99
N LYS A 213 14.92 30.66 16.79
CA LYS A 213 14.01 31.11 17.86
C LYS A 213 13.36 29.91 18.54
N ARG A 214 12.87 28.92 17.76
CA ARG A 214 12.30 27.67 18.28
C ARG A 214 13.31 26.91 19.14
N ALA A 215 14.56 26.77 18.69
CA ALA A 215 15.61 26.08 19.44
C ALA A 215 15.96 26.79 20.75
N ALA A 216 15.94 28.13 20.77
CA ALA A 216 16.21 28.94 21.96
C ALA A 216 15.04 28.96 22.97
N LEU A 217 13.81 28.62 22.55
CA LEU A 217 12.63 28.63 23.40
C LEU A 217 12.54 27.36 24.28
N ARG A 218 12.65 27.56 25.60
CA ARG A 218 12.15 26.58 26.59
C ARG A 218 10.63 26.75 26.75
N LYS A 219 9.92 25.63 26.77
CA LYS A 219 8.44 25.44 26.86
C LYS A 219 7.64 26.67 27.36
N GLY A 220 6.69 27.16 26.55
CA GLY A 220 5.76 28.24 26.90
C GLY A 220 4.79 28.60 25.77
N THR A 221 3.76 29.42 26.04
CA THR A 221 2.70 29.82 25.08
C THR A 221 3.23 30.55 23.84
N LYS A 222 4.33 31.30 23.96
CA LYS A 222 5.04 31.91 22.81
C LYS A 222 5.60 30.86 21.84
N GLY A 223 5.89 29.65 22.32
CA GLY A 223 6.38 28.54 21.50
C GLY A 223 5.32 27.99 20.55
N VAL A 224 4.03 28.09 20.87
CA VAL A 224 2.95 27.61 19.99
C VAL A 224 2.83 28.49 18.76
N LYS A 225 2.85 29.83 18.93
CA LYS A 225 2.82 30.78 17.81
C LYS A 225 4.00 30.60 16.86
N ILE A 226 5.22 30.48 17.40
CA ILE A 226 6.42 30.29 16.59
C ILE A 226 6.42 28.93 15.87
N LYS A 227 5.88 27.87 16.51
CA LYS A 227 5.68 26.58 15.84
C LYS A 227 4.73 26.73 14.65
N GLN A 228 3.62 27.47 14.80
CA GLN A 228 2.67 27.69 13.72
C GLN A 228 3.30 28.51 12.58
N GLU A 229 3.94 29.64 12.89
CA GLU A 229 4.63 30.45 11.88
C GLU A 229 5.69 29.65 11.12
N LEU A 230 6.40 28.74 11.79
CA LEU A 230 7.38 27.86 11.15
C LEU A 230 6.71 26.89 10.19
N VAL A 231 5.55 26.33 10.58
CA VAL A 231 4.75 25.46 9.69
C VAL A 231 4.25 26.25 8.48
N ASP A 232 3.72 27.45 8.68
CA ASP A 232 3.18 28.28 7.60
C ASP A 232 4.27 28.62 6.58
N VAL A 233 5.46 29.06 7.06
CA VAL A 233 6.62 29.31 6.19
C VAL A 233 7.09 28.03 5.51
N PHE A 234 7.15 26.89 6.20
CA PHE A 234 7.52 25.61 5.58
C PHE A 234 6.52 25.20 4.48
N MET A 235 5.23 25.45 4.69
CA MET A 235 4.17 25.18 3.72
C MET A 235 4.14 26.18 2.56
N SER A 236 4.79 27.34 2.67
CA SER A 236 4.94 28.25 1.54
C SER A 236 5.85 27.71 0.43
N PHE A 237 6.74 26.75 0.73
CA PHE A 237 7.65 26.17 -0.26
C PHE A 237 6.99 25.04 -1.06
N LYS A 238 7.06 25.10 -2.40
CA LYS A 238 6.75 23.95 -3.27
C LYS A 238 7.98 23.04 -3.38
N LEU A 239 8.18 22.20 -2.35
CA LEU A 239 9.31 21.27 -2.25
C LEU A 239 9.21 20.13 -3.28
N LEU A 240 10.36 19.68 -3.80
CA LEU A 240 10.41 18.49 -4.65
C LEU A 240 10.03 17.21 -3.86
N PRO A 241 9.32 16.25 -4.47
CA PRO A 241 8.94 15.00 -3.80
C PRO A 241 10.12 14.23 -3.20
N ILE A 242 11.26 14.21 -3.89
CA ILE A 242 12.48 13.53 -3.44
C ILE A 242 12.94 14.08 -2.07
N LEU A 243 12.87 15.39 -1.89
CA LEU A 243 13.27 16.03 -0.63
C LEU A 243 12.28 15.70 0.50
N VAL A 244 10.97 15.72 0.19
CA VAL A 244 9.90 15.36 1.15
C VAL A 244 10.05 13.91 1.61
N ASP A 245 10.28 12.99 0.67
CA ASP A 245 10.47 11.56 0.95
C ASP A 245 11.72 11.31 1.81
N ALA A 246 12.82 12.04 1.54
CA ALA A 246 14.03 11.98 2.35
C ALA A 246 13.78 12.45 3.80
N MET A 247 13.06 13.56 3.99
CA MET A 247 12.67 14.06 5.32
C MET A 247 11.75 13.07 6.05
N ALA A 248 10.80 12.45 5.34
CA ALA A 248 9.95 11.41 5.90
C ALA A 248 10.76 10.17 6.33
N GLN A 249 11.78 9.80 5.57
CA GLN A 249 12.66 8.69 5.93
C GLN A 249 13.48 9.00 7.19
N GLU A 250 14.06 10.20 7.32
CA GLU A 250 14.77 10.61 8.54
C GLU A 250 13.88 10.55 9.80
N LEU A 251 12.59 10.90 9.66
CA LEU A 251 11.61 10.75 10.73
C LEU A 251 11.35 9.28 11.08
N ARG A 252 11.15 8.42 10.07
CA ARG A 252 10.95 6.97 10.27
C ARG A 252 12.15 6.33 10.98
N ASP A 253 13.37 6.64 10.55
CA ASP A 253 14.60 6.14 11.16
C ASP A 253 14.71 6.58 12.64
N THR A 254 14.29 7.81 12.93
CA THR A 254 14.24 8.32 14.32
C THR A 254 13.24 7.54 15.17
N VAL A 255 12.05 7.24 14.62
CA VAL A 255 11.03 6.42 15.31
C VAL A 255 11.49 4.99 15.51
N ASP A 256 12.21 4.41 14.55
CA ASP A 256 12.75 3.06 14.68
C ASP A 256 13.86 2.99 15.74
N ARG A 257 14.70 4.03 15.84
CA ARG A 257 15.65 4.19 16.96
C ARG A 257 14.94 4.24 18.31
N ILE A 258 13.84 4.99 18.41
CA ILE A 258 12.99 5.06 19.62
C ILE A 258 12.45 3.66 19.96
N ARG A 259 11.78 3.01 19.00
CA ARG A 259 11.19 1.67 19.17
C ARG A 259 12.23 0.63 19.56
N ALA A 260 13.45 0.72 19.03
CA ALA A 260 14.54 -0.17 19.44
C ALA A 260 14.88 -0.02 20.93
N GLN A 261 14.91 1.21 21.47
CA GLN A 261 15.13 1.42 22.91
C GLN A 261 13.93 0.96 23.73
N GLU A 262 12.70 1.23 23.28
CA GLU A 262 11.47 0.73 23.93
C GLU A 262 11.46 -0.80 24.01
N ARG A 263 11.86 -1.51 22.94
CA ARG A 263 11.96 -2.97 22.91
C ARG A 263 12.99 -3.51 23.89
N ILE A 264 14.15 -2.86 24.02
CA ILE A 264 15.18 -3.24 24.98
C ILE A 264 14.62 -3.15 26.41
N ILE A 265 14.01 -2.01 26.75
CA ILE A 265 13.43 -1.79 28.09
C ILE A 265 12.31 -2.81 28.35
N MET A 266 11.41 -2.97 27.38
CA MET A 266 10.30 -3.93 27.50
C MET A 266 10.80 -5.37 27.66
N GLY A 267 11.83 -5.80 26.92
CA GLY A 267 12.40 -7.14 27.05
C GLY A 267 13.02 -7.38 28.42
N ILE A 268 13.67 -6.36 29.02
CA ILE A 268 14.20 -6.48 30.38
C ILE A 268 13.05 -6.55 31.39
N CYS A 269 12.05 -5.67 31.30
CA CYS A 269 10.96 -5.63 32.26
C CYS A 269 10.05 -6.85 32.18
N VAL A 270 9.61 -7.23 30.97
CA VAL A 270 8.60 -8.28 30.77
C VAL A 270 9.25 -9.66 30.71
N ASP A 271 10.31 -9.84 29.90
CA ASP A 271 10.84 -11.18 29.64
C ASP A 271 11.82 -11.63 30.74
N ARG A 272 12.74 -10.76 31.16
CA ARG A 272 13.74 -11.08 32.20
C ARG A 272 13.18 -10.90 33.61
N ALA A 273 12.62 -9.73 33.92
CA ALA A 273 12.12 -9.42 35.26
C ALA A 273 10.72 -9.98 35.54
N LYS A 274 10.04 -10.57 34.55
CA LYS A 274 8.69 -11.17 34.68
C LYS A 274 7.63 -10.18 35.17
N MET A 275 7.79 -8.89 34.87
CA MET A 275 6.75 -7.90 35.09
C MET A 275 5.56 -8.22 34.16
N PRO A 276 4.31 -8.25 34.68
CA PRO A 276 3.14 -8.42 33.82
C PRO A 276 3.09 -7.33 32.75
N ARG A 277 2.86 -7.71 31.49
CA ARG A 277 2.81 -6.77 30.36
C ARG A 277 1.83 -5.61 30.56
N LYS A 278 0.71 -5.86 31.24
CA LYS A 278 -0.29 -4.83 31.58
C LYS A 278 0.26 -3.77 32.52
N GLU A 279 1.05 -4.16 33.52
CA GLU A 279 1.72 -3.22 34.45
C GLU A 279 2.74 -2.35 33.69
N PHE A 280 3.52 -2.95 32.80
CA PHE A 280 4.47 -2.21 31.96
C PHE A 280 3.78 -1.19 31.07
N ILE A 281 2.75 -1.58 30.32
CA ILE A 281 2.00 -0.69 29.42
C ILE A 281 1.28 0.43 30.17
N THR A 282 0.89 0.22 31.43
CA THR A 282 0.23 1.26 32.22
C THR A 282 1.23 2.24 32.83
N SER A 283 2.46 1.80 33.11
CA SER A 283 3.43 2.59 33.86
C SER A 283 4.51 3.24 32.99
N PHE A 284 4.89 2.65 31.86
CA PHE A 284 6.02 3.11 31.05
C PHE A 284 5.69 4.26 30.07
N PRO A 285 4.51 4.29 29.39
CA PRO A 285 4.14 5.44 28.57
C PRO A 285 4.16 6.74 29.37
N ASP A 286 4.57 7.83 28.73
CA ASP A 286 4.82 9.16 29.32
C ASP A 286 6.01 9.25 30.30
N ASN A 287 6.58 8.11 30.70
CA ASN A 287 7.76 8.01 31.56
C ASN A 287 9.01 7.56 30.80
N GLU A 288 8.99 7.58 29.45
CA GLU A 288 10.07 7.04 28.62
C GLU A 288 11.40 7.79 28.83
N THR A 289 11.31 9.05 29.25
CA THR A 289 12.44 9.95 29.51
C THR A 289 12.61 10.33 30.97
N ASP A 290 11.78 9.82 31.88
CA ASP A 290 11.91 10.08 33.32
C ASP A 290 12.81 9.02 33.99
N PRO A 291 14.01 9.38 34.46
CA PRO A 291 14.89 8.44 35.17
C PRO A 291 14.27 7.95 36.49
N ARG A 292 13.36 8.71 37.10
CA ARG A 292 12.72 8.38 38.38
C ARG A 292 11.76 7.21 38.26
N TRP A 293 11.24 6.94 37.06
CA TRP A 293 10.36 5.80 36.82
C TRP A 293 11.01 4.48 37.25
N LEU A 294 12.26 4.25 36.83
CA LEU A 294 13.00 3.04 37.19
C LEU A 294 13.23 2.95 38.69
N GLU A 295 13.61 4.06 39.33
CA GLU A 295 13.80 4.11 40.78
C GLU A 295 12.53 3.76 41.55
N ASN A 296 11.38 4.28 41.10
CA ASN A 296 10.08 3.98 41.70
C ASN A 296 9.70 2.50 41.53
N GLN A 297 10.00 1.88 40.38
CA GLN A 297 9.76 0.45 40.16
C GLN A 297 10.67 -0.44 41.02
N ILE A 298 11.90 -0.02 41.27
CA ILE A 298 12.82 -0.74 42.18
C ILE A 298 12.36 -0.58 43.63
N LYS A 299 12.05 0.65 44.07
CA LYS A 299 11.60 0.94 45.45
C LYS A 299 10.25 0.31 45.80
N ALA A 300 9.40 0.03 44.82
CA ALA A 300 8.11 -0.63 45.05
C ALA A 300 8.22 -2.04 45.66
N GLY A 301 9.42 -2.67 45.63
CA GLY A 301 9.67 -3.95 46.29
C GLY A 301 8.84 -5.11 45.73
N LYS A 302 8.37 -5.00 44.48
CA LYS A 302 7.58 -6.03 43.79
C LYS A 302 8.51 -7.19 43.37
N PRO A 303 7.96 -8.38 43.00
CA PRO A 303 8.78 -9.55 42.66
C PRO A 303 9.83 -9.31 41.57
N TRP A 304 9.56 -8.38 40.65
CA TRP A 304 10.44 -7.99 39.56
C TRP A 304 11.51 -6.95 39.94
N SER A 305 11.38 -6.28 41.09
CA SER A 305 12.23 -5.15 41.47
C SER A 305 13.72 -5.51 41.59
N LYS A 306 14.04 -6.72 42.10
CA LYS A 306 15.43 -7.19 42.21
C LYS A 306 16.10 -7.37 40.84
N VAL A 307 15.38 -7.96 39.88
CA VAL A 307 15.90 -8.18 38.51
C VAL A 307 16.02 -6.85 37.76
N LEU A 308 15.11 -5.90 38.00
CA LEU A 308 15.24 -4.54 37.48
C LEU A 308 16.46 -3.81 38.03
N GLU A 309 16.83 -4.05 39.29
CA GLU A 309 18.04 -3.49 39.90
C GLU A 309 19.32 -4.07 39.27
N GLU A 310 19.37 -5.38 39.03
CA GLU A 310 20.48 -6.06 38.35
C GLU A 310 20.70 -5.55 36.91
N HIS A 311 19.61 -5.23 36.20
CA HIS A 311 19.65 -4.70 34.83
C HIS A 311 19.48 -3.17 34.74
N ALA A 312 19.58 -2.43 35.86
CA ALA A 312 19.26 -1.01 35.91
C ALA A 312 20.13 -0.18 34.96
N GLU A 313 21.42 -0.52 34.81
CA GLU A 313 22.34 0.18 33.91
C GLU A 313 21.93 0.07 32.44
N GLU A 314 21.40 -1.08 32.01
CA GLU A 314 20.95 -1.28 30.63
C GLU A 314 19.70 -0.44 30.34
N ILE A 315 18.76 -0.41 31.29
CA ILE A 315 17.55 0.43 31.21
C ILE A 315 17.93 1.92 31.20
N ARG A 316 18.81 2.37 32.10
CA ARG A 316 19.27 3.76 32.16
C ARG A 316 19.97 4.19 30.86
N ARG A 317 20.77 3.30 30.24
CA ARG A 317 21.38 3.58 28.93
C ARG A 317 20.33 3.75 27.84
N ALA A 318 19.30 2.90 27.81
CA ALA A 318 18.20 3.02 26.86
C ALA A 318 17.39 4.31 27.08
N GLN A 319 17.04 4.64 28.33
CA GLN A 319 16.39 5.90 28.68
C GLN A 319 17.27 7.12 28.32
N LYS A 320 18.59 7.06 28.54
CA LYS A 320 19.52 8.13 28.15
C LYS A 320 19.52 8.36 26.64
N ARG A 321 19.44 7.29 25.83
CA ARG A 321 19.32 7.41 24.37
C ARG A 321 17.99 8.07 23.97
N LEU A 322 16.88 7.75 24.64
CA LEU A 322 15.58 8.41 24.44
C LEU A 322 15.63 9.90 24.84
N ILE A 323 16.27 10.22 25.96
CA ILE A 323 16.49 11.60 26.41
C ILE A 323 17.31 12.38 25.38
N ASN A 324 18.37 11.79 24.83
CA ASN A 324 19.17 12.44 23.78
C ASN A 324 18.32 12.74 22.54
N ILE A 325 17.47 11.81 22.08
CA ILE A 325 16.56 12.05 20.95
C ILE A 325 15.60 13.21 21.26
N GLN A 326 15.05 13.25 22.48
CA GLN A 326 14.18 14.35 22.92
C GLN A 326 14.93 15.70 22.99
N GLN A 327 16.22 15.70 23.36
CA GLN A 327 17.04 16.91 23.38
C GLN A 327 17.42 17.39 21.97
N GLU A 328 17.80 16.46 21.10
CA GLU A 328 18.14 16.71 19.69
C GLU A 328 16.94 17.30 18.93
N THR A 329 15.74 16.75 19.15
CA THR A 329 14.52 17.17 18.44
C THR A 329 13.73 18.26 19.15
N GLY A 330 13.92 18.45 20.45
CA GLY A 330 13.08 19.35 21.26
C GLY A 330 11.61 18.93 21.35
N LEU A 331 11.29 17.67 21.04
CA LEU A 331 9.95 17.08 21.08
C LEU A 331 9.92 15.88 22.02
N SER A 332 8.78 15.62 22.65
CA SER A 332 8.60 14.38 23.42
C SER A 332 8.56 13.17 22.49
N ILE A 333 8.88 12.00 23.04
CA ILE A 333 8.80 10.73 22.32
C ILE A 333 7.39 10.48 21.75
N ALA A 334 6.36 10.82 22.52
CA ALA A 334 4.96 10.73 22.09
C ALA A 334 4.65 11.69 20.91
N GLU A 335 5.13 12.94 20.96
CA GLU A 335 4.96 13.92 19.88
C GLU A 335 5.61 13.41 18.58
N ILE A 336 6.83 12.86 18.65
CA ILE A 336 7.55 12.32 17.47
C ILE A 336 6.76 11.15 16.85
N LYS A 337 6.28 10.22 17.67
CA LYS A 337 5.50 9.05 17.22
C LYS A 337 4.17 9.48 16.59
N GLU A 338 3.51 10.48 17.15
CA GLU A 338 2.25 11.03 16.61
C GLU A 338 2.47 11.77 15.28
N ILE A 339 3.54 12.56 15.15
CA ILE A 339 3.90 13.18 13.86
C ILE A 339 4.14 12.10 12.79
N ASN A 340 4.93 11.07 13.09
CA ASN A 340 5.19 9.98 12.15
C ASN A 340 3.93 9.20 11.77
N ARG A 341 3.00 9.03 12.71
CA ARG A 341 1.69 8.43 12.43
C ARG A 341 0.90 9.28 11.43
N LYS A 342 0.85 10.60 11.63
CA LYS A 342 0.16 11.52 10.69
C LYS A 342 0.79 11.49 9.29
N VAL A 343 2.13 11.49 9.21
CA VAL A 343 2.86 11.33 7.94
C VAL A 343 2.47 10.02 7.26
N SER A 344 2.51 8.90 8.00
CA SER A 344 2.18 7.58 7.49
C SER A 344 0.72 7.49 6.98
N ILE A 345 -0.23 8.14 7.66
CA ILE A 345 -1.63 8.21 7.22
C ILE A 345 -1.76 8.99 5.91
N GLY A 346 -1.11 10.15 5.80
CA GLY A 346 -1.13 10.96 4.58
C GLY A 346 -0.49 10.24 3.39
N GLU A 347 0.68 9.63 3.59
CA GLU A 347 1.37 8.81 2.59
C GLU A 347 0.52 7.61 2.15
N ALA A 348 -0.13 6.92 3.08
CA ALA A 348 -1.00 5.78 2.77
C ALA A 348 -2.23 6.22 1.97
N LYS A 349 -2.85 7.35 2.31
CA LYS A 349 -3.97 7.94 1.56
C LYS A 349 -3.55 8.26 0.12
N ALA A 350 -2.41 8.94 -0.05
CA ALA A 350 -1.87 9.27 -1.37
C ALA A 350 -1.49 8.02 -2.17
N ARG A 351 -0.84 7.03 -1.55
CA ARG A 351 -0.43 5.77 -2.19
C ARG A 351 -1.64 4.96 -2.67
N ARG A 352 -2.70 4.88 -1.86
CA ARG A 352 -3.93 4.18 -2.23
C ARG A 352 -4.60 4.82 -3.43
N ALA A 353 -4.71 6.14 -3.43
CA ALA A 353 -5.27 6.89 -4.55
C ALA A 353 -4.40 6.79 -5.82
N LYS A 354 -3.06 6.83 -5.70
CA LYS A 354 -2.14 6.57 -6.83
C LYS A 354 -2.32 5.17 -7.41
N LYS A 355 -2.47 4.15 -6.55
CA LYS A 355 -2.70 2.77 -6.99
C LYS A 355 -4.00 2.65 -7.78
N GLU A 356 -5.08 3.23 -7.27
CA GLU A 356 -6.39 3.30 -7.94
C GLU A 356 -6.28 4.00 -9.32
N MET A 357 -5.55 5.11 -9.39
CA MET A 357 -5.28 5.82 -10.65
C MET A 357 -4.54 4.97 -11.67
N VAL A 358 -3.52 4.22 -11.22
CA VAL A 358 -2.72 3.34 -12.09
C VAL A 358 -3.57 2.18 -12.60
N GLU A 359 -4.34 1.53 -11.71
CA GLU A 359 -5.22 0.42 -12.04
C GLU A 359 -6.26 0.80 -13.11
N ALA A 360 -6.85 1.99 -13.00
CA ALA A 360 -7.81 2.48 -14.00
C ALA A 360 -7.17 2.81 -15.36
N ASN A 361 -5.87 3.16 -15.37
CA ASN A 361 -5.13 3.54 -16.58
C ASN A 361 -4.37 2.38 -17.26
N LEU A 362 -4.44 1.15 -16.72
CA LEU A 362 -3.73 0.00 -17.31
C LEU A 362 -4.13 -0.27 -18.77
N ARG A 363 -5.41 -0.04 -19.12
CA ARG A 363 -5.93 -0.23 -20.48
C ARG A 363 -5.29 0.72 -21.50
N LEU A 364 -5.03 1.96 -21.09
CA LEU A 364 -4.35 2.96 -21.91
C LEU A 364 -2.92 2.50 -22.22
N VAL A 365 -2.18 2.02 -21.22
CA VAL A 365 -0.81 1.52 -21.39
C VAL A 365 -0.75 0.38 -22.41
N ILE A 366 -1.68 -0.58 -22.34
CA ILE A 366 -1.75 -1.68 -23.32
C ILE A 366 -2.07 -1.15 -24.72
N SER A 367 -3.01 -0.20 -24.84
CA SER A 367 -3.38 0.36 -26.15
C SER A 367 -2.20 1.07 -26.83
N ILE A 368 -1.30 1.67 -26.04
CA ILE A 368 -0.07 2.29 -26.52
C ILE A 368 0.97 1.22 -26.84
N ALA A 369 1.16 0.22 -25.96
CA ALA A 369 2.15 -0.85 -26.16
C ALA A 369 1.83 -1.80 -27.33
N LYS A 370 0.55 -1.86 -27.75
CA LYS A 370 0.10 -2.62 -28.92
C LYS A 370 0.40 -1.91 -30.25
N LYS A 371 0.61 -0.59 -30.23
CA LYS A 371 1.06 0.19 -31.40
C LYS A 371 2.57 0.08 -31.52
#